data_AF-A0AAW8U8I6-F1
#
_entry.id   AF-A0AAW8U8I6-F1
#
_cell.length_a   1.000
_cell.length_b   1.000
_cell.length_c   1.000
_cell.angle_alpha   90.00
_cell.angle_beta   90.00
_cell.angle_gamma   90.00
#
_symmetry.space_group_name_H-M   'P 1'
#
loop_
_entity.id
_entity.type
_entity.pdbx_description
1 polymer ?
#
loop_
_entity_poly.entity_id
_entity_poly.type
_entity_poly.pdbx_seq_one_letter_code
_entity_poly.pdbx_strand_id
1 'polypeptide(L)'
;MKNFDEKIQSVNNKKFEDDYSEFLKFYKKYKIEKYTSETGIDELFTLLNILKETQKNSIDSRFISLWSILENISQYNGKGSIISKVENTFYSFEELFLLRKLLKDIWRELKNIESSDQFEDSTEDHSIIIQILHDSSNSKGNCDYNKLWESLVNIEDQEFISLLKLNYYNLYQNISIIKKINDNMRELNKYFEKLKESYAIDFMRIYRYRNIIVHNSSNLRDLEYLTTRLEKYVYSMLSVLIHHAINNHTINIKNVIFSTNKTTDNLKRSKDYKDYINIRYYLLK
;
A
#
# COMPACT_ATOMS: atom_id res chain seq x y z
N MET A 1 -1.20 22.25 -8.78
CA MET A 1 -1.70 20.85 -8.78
C MET A 1 -0.72 19.87 -9.42
N LYS A 2 -0.14 20.12 -10.62
CA LYS A 2 0.88 19.22 -11.24
C LYS A 2 2.04 18.81 -10.30
N ASN A 3 2.58 19.77 -9.55
CA ASN A 3 3.75 19.56 -8.67
C ASN A 3 3.50 18.64 -7.45
N PHE A 4 2.23 18.42 -7.06
CA PHE A 4 1.89 17.59 -5.89
C PHE A 4 1.64 16.13 -6.30
N ASP A 5 0.99 15.91 -7.43
CA ASP A 5 0.78 14.57 -8.01
C ASP A 5 2.10 13.94 -8.46
N GLU A 6 3.02 14.74 -9.03
CA GLU A 6 4.39 14.32 -9.38
C GLU A 6 5.22 13.94 -8.14
N LYS A 7 5.05 14.66 -7.02
CA LYS A 7 5.75 14.38 -5.75
C LYS A 7 5.20 13.13 -5.05
N ILE A 8 3.91 12.84 -5.15
CA ILE A 8 3.31 11.59 -4.64
C ILE A 8 3.65 10.40 -5.56
N GLN A 9 3.74 10.62 -6.88
CA GLN A 9 4.22 9.62 -7.83
C GLN A 9 5.68 9.24 -7.56
N SER A 10 6.58 10.22 -7.39
CA SER A 10 8.01 9.95 -7.15
C SER A 10 8.25 9.17 -5.86
N VAL A 11 7.48 9.43 -4.82
CA VAL A 11 7.58 8.75 -3.52
C VAL A 11 7.06 7.31 -3.55
N ASN A 12 5.93 7.05 -4.21
CA ASN A 12 5.41 5.68 -4.37
C ASN A 12 6.27 4.84 -5.32
N ASN A 13 6.82 5.45 -6.37
CA ASN A 13 7.76 4.79 -7.27
C ASN A 13 9.04 4.41 -6.53
N LYS A 14 9.64 5.32 -5.74
CA LYS A 14 10.88 5.03 -4.99
C LYS A 14 10.74 3.83 -4.04
N LYS A 15 9.63 3.74 -3.32
CA LYS A 15 9.36 2.60 -2.42
C LYS A 15 9.24 1.28 -3.18
N PHE A 16 8.48 1.27 -4.27
CA PHE A 16 8.36 0.07 -5.09
C PHE A 16 9.72 -0.33 -5.68
N GLU A 17 10.53 0.64 -6.10
CA GLU A 17 11.89 0.39 -6.58
C GLU A 17 12.80 -0.23 -5.49
N ASP A 18 12.64 0.18 -4.22
CA ASP A 18 13.34 -0.43 -3.09
C ASP A 18 12.90 -1.89 -2.87
N ASP A 19 11.57 -2.14 -2.78
CA ASP A 19 10.99 -3.49 -2.64
C ASP A 19 11.42 -4.40 -3.81
N TYR A 20 11.41 -3.85 -5.04
CA TYR A 20 11.80 -4.53 -6.26
C TYR A 20 13.31 -4.84 -6.28
N SER A 21 14.14 -3.88 -5.86
CA SER A 21 15.59 -4.07 -5.77
C SER A 21 15.96 -5.15 -4.75
N GLU A 22 15.28 -5.18 -3.61
CA GLU A 22 15.42 -6.23 -2.61
C GLU A 22 15.00 -7.60 -3.19
N PHE A 23 13.84 -7.65 -3.83
CA PHE A 23 13.37 -8.86 -4.50
C PHE A 23 14.35 -9.37 -5.56
N LEU A 24 14.93 -8.49 -6.38
CA LEU A 24 15.91 -8.90 -7.40
C LEU A 24 17.18 -9.50 -6.79
N LYS A 25 17.67 -8.93 -5.69
CA LYS A 25 18.82 -9.49 -4.95
C LYS A 25 18.47 -10.87 -4.41
N PHE A 26 17.30 -11.00 -3.80
CA PHE A 26 16.78 -12.27 -3.30
C PHE A 26 16.63 -13.30 -4.41
N TYR A 27 15.99 -12.96 -5.53
CA TYR A 27 15.75 -13.84 -6.67
C TYR A 27 17.05 -14.35 -7.30
N LYS A 28 18.04 -13.48 -7.49
CA LYS A 28 19.36 -13.87 -8.02
C LYS A 28 20.04 -14.87 -7.09
N LYS A 29 20.05 -14.59 -5.78
CA LYS A 29 20.59 -15.51 -4.77
C LYS A 29 19.84 -16.84 -4.78
N TYR A 30 18.52 -16.81 -4.82
CA TYR A 30 17.65 -17.98 -4.87
C TYR A 30 17.94 -18.89 -6.08
N LYS A 31 18.07 -18.32 -7.29
CA LYS A 31 18.41 -19.08 -8.50
C LYS A 31 19.81 -19.70 -8.48
N ILE A 32 20.76 -19.09 -7.78
CA ILE A 32 22.12 -19.62 -7.61
C ILE A 32 22.13 -20.77 -6.60
N GLU A 33 21.35 -20.65 -5.51
CA GLU A 33 21.38 -21.58 -4.38
C GLU A 33 20.46 -22.81 -4.56
N LYS A 34 19.43 -22.73 -5.40
CA LYS A 34 18.49 -23.85 -5.63
C LYS A 34 18.31 -24.17 -7.13
N TYR A 35 18.64 -25.41 -7.49
CA TYR A 35 18.45 -26.01 -8.83
C TYR A 35 17.02 -26.49 -9.12
N THR A 36 16.01 -26.10 -8.33
CA THR A 36 14.67 -26.72 -8.40
C THR A 36 13.58 -25.77 -8.90
N SER A 37 12.74 -26.31 -9.79
CA SER A 37 11.57 -25.72 -10.43
C SER A 37 10.46 -25.38 -9.42
N GLU A 38 10.58 -24.24 -8.74
CA GLU A 38 9.47 -23.66 -7.98
C GLU A 38 8.89 -22.46 -8.75
N THR A 39 7.64 -22.61 -9.18
CA THR A 39 6.96 -21.76 -10.18
C THR A 39 6.49 -20.41 -9.65
N GLY A 40 6.35 -20.25 -8.32
CA GLY A 40 5.73 -19.07 -7.70
C GLY A 40 6.58 -17.80 -7.80
N ILE A 41 7.88 -17.90 -7.56
CA ILE A 41 8.80 -16.76 -7.67
C ILE A 41 9.00 -16.38 -9.14
N ASP A 42 9.02 -17.36 -10.04
CA ASP A 42 9.18 -17.13 -11.48
C ASP A 42 7.95 -16.41 -12.08
N GLU A 43 6.73 -16.73 -11.62
CA GLU A 43 5.50 -16.02 -11.98
C GLU A 43 5.58 -14.54 -11.53
N LEU A 44 5.99 -14.28 -10.29
CA LEU A 44 6.16 -12.91 -9.79
C LEU A 44 7.24 -12.14 -10.56
N PHE A 45 8.39 -12.77 -10.83
CA PHE A 45 9.45 -12.18 -11.64
C PHE A 45 8.97 -11.83 -13.06
N THR A 46 8.14 -12.68 -13.65
CA THR A 46 7.53 -12.43 -14.98
C THR A 46 6.64 -11.18 -14.96
N LEU A 47 5.76 -11.04 -13.96
CA LEU A 47 4.92 -9.84 -13.81
C LEU A 47 5.75 -8.57 -13.62
N LEU A 48 6.84 -8.64 -12.86
CA LEU A 48 7.76 -7.53 -12.65
C LEU A 48 8.52 -7.14 -13.92
N ASN A 49 8.90 -8.10 -14.76
CA ASN A 49 9.49 -7.81 -16.06
C ASN A 49 8.50 -7.13 -17.00
N ILE A 50 7.25 -7.61 -17.08
CA ILE A 50 6.19 -6.95 -17.85
C ILE A 50 6.06 -5.50 -17.40
N LEU A 51 5.97 -5.27 -16.08
CA LEU A 51 5.87 -3.93 -15.50
C LEU A 51 7.03 -3.02 -15.92
N LYS A 52 8.27 -3.51 -15.88
CA LYS A 52 9.45 -2.77 -16.31
C LYS A 52 9.42 -2.41 -17.79
N GLU A 53 8.93 -3.33 -18.63
CA GLU A 53 8.76 -3.08 -20.06
C GLU A 53 7.64 -2.07 -20.34
N THR A 54 6.58 -2.04 -19.52
CA THR A 54 5.46 -1.09 -19.71
C THR A 54 5.88 0.38 -19.67
N GLN A 55 6.96 0.72 -18.97
CA GLN A 55 7.45 2.10 -18.85
C GLN A 55 7.95 2.67 -20.19
N LYS A 56 8.27 1.82 -21.17
CA LYS A 56 8.75 2.21 -22.50
C LYS A 56 7.64 2.30 -23.54
N ASN A 57 6.42 1.91 -23.18
CA ASN A 57 5.30 1.80 -24.10
C ASN A 57 4.54 3.13 -24.24
N SER A 58 3.72 3.23 -25.29
CA SER A 58 2.71 4.29 -25.40
C SER A 58 1.74 4.23 -24.20
N ILE A 59 1.06 5.33 -23.91
CA ILE A 59 0.16 5.42 -22.74
C ILE A 59 -0.97 4.37 -22.78
N ASP A 60 -1.53 4.10 -23.95
CA ASP A 60 -2.55 3.08 -24.20
C ASP A 60 -2.01 1.68 -23.90
N SER A 61 -0.86 1.34 -24.48
CA SER A 61 -0.21 0.05 -24.27
C SER A 61 0.20 -0.15 -22.81
N ARG A 62 0.72 0.90 -22.14
CA ARG A 62 1.02 0.89 -20.72
C ARG A 62 -0.24 0.63 -19.89
N PHE A 63 -1.34 1.31 -20.19
CA PHE A 63 -2.62 1.10 -19.51
C PHE A 63 -3.11 -0.36 -19.64
N ILE A 64 -3.10 -0.91 -20.86
CA ILE A 64 -3.52 -2.30 -21.10
C ILE A 64 -2.62 -3.29 -20.36
N SER A 65 -1.30 -3.12 -20.43
CA SER A 65 -0.37 -4.01 -19.73
C SER A 65 -0.54 -3.96 -18.21
N LEU A 66 -0.73 -2.77 -17.62
CA LEU A 66 -0.99 -2.65 -16.18
C LEU A 66 -2.30 -3.32 -15.77
N TRP A 67 -3.36 -3.19 -16.59
CA TRP A 67 -4.61 -3.90 -16.35
C TRP A 67 -4.42 -5.42 -16.41
N SER A 68 -3.72 -5.91 -17.43
CA SER A 68 -3.41 -7.35 -17.55
C SER A 68 -2.62 -7.90 -16.37
N ILE A 69 -1.73 -7.10 -15.75
CA ILE A 69 -1.06 -7.49 -14.51
C ILE A 69 -2.08 -7.68 -13.37
N LEU A 70 -3.03 -6.75 -13.19
CA LEU A 70 -4.09 -6.91 -12.18
C LEU A 70 -4.96 -8.14 -12.44
N GLU A 71 -5.30 -8.42 -13.69
CA GLU A 71 -6.06 -9.61 -14.08
C GLU A 71 -5.30 -10.89 -13.71
N ASN A 72 -4.01 -10.96 -14.05
CA ASN A 72 -3.15 -12.11 -13.76
C ASN A 72 -2.99 -12.36 -12.26
N ILE A 73 -2.83 -11.30 -11.46
CA ILE A 73 -2.80 -11.45 -10.00
C ILE A 73 -4.15 -11.97 -9.53
N SER A 74 -5.25 -11.35 -9.96
CA SER A 74 -6.58 -11.57 -9.40
C SER A 74 -7.31 -12.81 -9.93
N GLN A 75 -6.77 -13.51 -10.94
CA GLN A 75 -7.42 -14.65 -11.59
C GLN A 75 -7.81 -15.77 -10.61
N TYR A 76 -7.01 -15.94 -9.55
CA TYR A 76 -7.17 -16.98 -8.53
C TYR A 76 -8.29 -16.69 -7.53
N ASN A 77 -8.88 -15.50 -7.56
CA ASN A 77 -9.96 -15.12 -6.68
C ASN A 77 -11.31 -15.65 -7.23
N GLY A 78 -11.76 -16.79 -6.70
CA GLY A 78 -13.15 -17.28 -6.78
C GLY A 78 -13.87 -17.23 -8.15
N LYS A 79 -15.21 -17.20 -8.07
CA LYS A 79 -16.12 -17.00 -9.21
C LYS A 79 -16.56 -15.53 -9.26
N GLY A 80 -16.75 -14.99 -10.46
CA GLY A 80 -17.17 -13.60 -10.68
C GLY A 80 -16.61 -13.04 -11.98
N SER A 81 -17.04 -11.82 -12.34
CA SER A 81 -16.42 -11.06 -13.43
C SER A 81 -14.96 -10.71 -13.09
N ILE A 82 -14.12 -10.51 -14.10
CA ILE A 82 -12.71 -10.16 -13.86
C ILE A 82 -12.56 -8.88 -13.03
N ILE A 83 -13.44 -7.90 -13.24
CA ILE A 83 -13.49 -6.66 -12.44
C ILE A 83 -13.76 -6.98 -10.97
N SER A 84 -14.78 -7.81 -10.70
CA SER A 84 -15.13 -8.20 -9.34
C SER A 84 -13.99 -8.96 -8.66
N LYS A 85 -13.25 -9.77 -9.42
CA LYS A 85 -12.03 -10.43 -8.91
C LYS A 85 -10.94 -9.44 -8.55
N VAL A 86 -10.68 -8.46 -9.41
CA VAL A 86 -9.69 -7.39 -9.17
C VAL A 86 -10.09 -6.58 -7.94
N GLU A 87 -11.33 -6.10 -7.88
CA GLU A 87 -11.88 -5.35 -6.75
C GLU A 87 -11.72 -6.11 -5.43
N ASN A 88 -12.15 -7.37 -5.38
CA ASN A 88 -12.08 -8.18 -4.17
C ASN A 88 -10.63 -8.48 -3.76
N THR A 89 -9.75 -8.79 -4.71
CA THR A 89 -8.35 -9.11 -4.41
C THR A 89 -7.62 -7.88 -3.89
N PHE A 90 -7.78 -6.75 -4.59
CA PHE A 90 -7.18 -5.48 -4.18
C PHE A 90 -7.70 -5.03 -2.82
N TYR A 91 -9.01 -5.10 -2.61
CA TYR A 91 -9.62 -4.73 -1.34
C TYR A 91 -9.14 -5.62 -0.18
N SER A 92 -9.06 -6.95 -0.34
CA SER A 92 -8.53 -7.83 0.71
C SER A 92 -7.06 -7.50 1.03
N PHE A 93 -6.25 -7.16 0.02
CA PHE A 93 -4.86 -6.73 0.24
C PHE A 93 -4.81 -5.40 1.01
N GLU A 94 -5.54 -4.37 0.56
CA GLU A 94 -5.59 -3.10 1.29
C GLU A 94 -6.15 -3.30 2.70
N GLU A 95 -7.19 -4.11 2.89
CA GLU A 95 -7.79 -4.37 4.21
C GLU A 95 -6.74 -4.92 5.20
N LEU A 96 -5.85 -5.82 4.77
CA LEU A 96 -4.78 -6.34 5.63
C LEU A 96 -3.60 -5.39 5.83
N PHE A 97 -3.20 -4.64 4.78
CA PHE A 97 -1.94 -3.89 4.80
C PHE A 97 -2.09 -2.38 4.98
N LEU A 98 -3.32 -1.85 4.97
CA LEU A 98 -3.57 -0.40 5.00
C LEU A 98 -3.08 0.26 6.29
N LEU A 99 -3.28 -0.34 7.45
CA LEU A 99 -2.80 0.24 8.71
C LEU A 99 -1.26 0.31 8.74
N ARG A 100 -0.58 -0.73 8.21
CA ARG A 100 0.88 -0.71 8.02
C ARG A 100 1.30 0.45 7.15
N LYS A 101 0.60 0.62 6.02
CA LYS A 101 0.87 1.65 5.03
C LYS A 101 0.67 3.03 5.64
N LEU A 102 -0.42 3.23 6.38
CA LEU A 102 -0.72 4.46 7.10
C LEU A 102 0.37 4.82 8.12
N LEU A 103 0.79 3.86 8.95
CA LEU A 103 1.87 4.07 9.91
C LEU A 103 3.23 4.33 9.23
N LYS A 104 3.53 3.63 8.13
CA LYS A 104 4.72 3.88 7.31
C LYS A 104 4.73 5.29 6.73
N ASP A 105 3.60 5.74 6.20
CA ASP A 105 3.46 7.07 5.62
C ASP A 105 3.63 8.15 6.70
N ILE A 106 3.01 7.96 7.87
CA ILE A 106 3.20 8.82 9.05
C ILE A 106 4.68 8.88 9.45
N TRP A 107 5.32 7.72 9.63
CA TRP A 107 6.74 7.64 10.00
C TRP A 107 7.63 8.41 9.02
N ARG A 108 7.41 8.21 7.72
CA ARG A 108 8.19 8.90 6.67
C ARG A 108 7.96 10.41 6.70
N GLU A 109 6.72 10.85 6.89
CA GLU A 109 6.40 12.28 6.98
C GLU A 109 7.08 12.91 8.21
N LEU A 110 7.04 12.25 9.37
CA LEU A 110 7.76 12.69 10.57
C LEU A 110 9.28 12.78 10.34
N LYS A 111 9.88 11.77 9.68
CA LYS A 111 11.31 11.79 9.32
C LYS A 111 11.67 12.89 8.32
N ASN A 112 10.81 13.14 7.34
CA ASN A 112 11.03 14.23 6.38
C ASN A 112 11.00 15.59 7.07
N ILE A 113 10.07 15.75 8.02
CA ILE A 113 9.94 16.95 8.85
C ILE A 113 11.22 17.15 9.68
N GLU A 114 11.67 16.13 10.41
CA GLU A 114 12.94 16.12 11.17
C GLU A 114 14.15 16.52 10.31
N SER A 115 14.21 16.06 9.05
CA SER A 115 15.33 16.32 8.15
C SER A 115 15.26 17.65 7.38
N SER A 116 14.21 18.45 7.55
CA SER A 116 14.01 19.64 6.72
C SER A 116 14.84 20.83 7.20
N ASP A 117 15.38 21.64 6.30
CA ASP A 117 16.16 22.84 6.68
C ASP A 117 15.31 23.94 7.35
N GLN A 118 13.98 23.78 7.35
CA GLN A 118 13.02 24.65 8.06
C GLN A 118 12.85 24.24 9.53
N PHE A 119 13.59 23.22 9.98
CA PHE A 119 13.55 22.66 11.32
C PHE A 119 14.52 23.44 12.22
N GLU A 120 14.08 24.56 12.77
CA GLU A 120 14.80 25.21 13.86
C GLU A 120 14.46 24.48 15.17
N ASP A 121 15.47 23.84 15.78
CA ASP A 121 15.45 22.96 16.97
C ASP A 121 14.79 23.54 18.27
N SER A 122 14.05 24.65 18.20
CA SER A 122 13.74 25.48 19.36
C SER A 122 12.26 25.71 19.70
N THR A 123 11.29 25.12 18.98
CA THR A 123 9.86 25.21 19.41
C THR A 123 9.38 23.94 20.10
N GLU A 124 8.53 24.07 21.12
CA GLU A 124 7.99 22.94 21.91
C GLU A 124 7.31 21.86 21.03
N ASP A 125 6.70 22.25 19.92
CA ASP A 125 6.12 21.32 18.93
C ASP A 125 7.15 20.37 18.29
N HIS A 126 8.39 20.84 18.10
CA HIS A 126 9.48 20.03 17.56
C HIS A 126 9.91 18.95 18.55
N SER A 127 9.85 19.26 19.85
CA SER A 127 10.16 18.30 20.91
C SER A 127 9.22 17.10 20.86
N ILE A 128 7.94 17.30 20.49
CA ILE A 128 6.95 16.22 20.37
C ILE A 128 7.26 15.31 19.18
N ILE A 129 7.63 15.85 18.01
CA ILE A 129 8.00 15.04 16.84
C ILE A 129 9.25 14.22 17.14
N ILE A 130 10.28 14.85 17.72
CA ILE A 130 11.53 14.18 18.11
C ILE A 130 11.23 13.08 19.12
N GLN A 131 10.39 13.36 20.13
CA GLN A 131 9.98 12.39 21.13
C GLN A 131 9.26 11.19 20.49
N ILE A 132 8.29 11.42 19.60
CA ILE A 132 7.60 10.35 18.87
C ILE A 132 8.59 9.50 18.08
N LEU A 133 9.51 10.12 17.34
CA LEU A 133 10.51 9.41 16.55
C LEU A 133 11.47 8.58 17.42
N HIS A 134 11.89 9.13 18.55
CA HIS A 134 12.76 8.46 19.51
C HIS A 134 12.05 7.25 20.14
N ASP A 135 10.86 7.46 20.71
CA ASP A 135 10.11 6.42 21.42
C ASP A 135 9.68 5.29 20.48
N SER A 136 9.42 5.64 19.22
CA SER A 136 8.99 4.69 18.19
C SER A 136 10.14 4.06 17.43
N SER A 137 11.39 4.30 17.80
CA SER A 137 12.55 3.64 17.18
C SER A 137 12.89 2.32 17.88
N ASN A 138 13.31 1.33 17.11
CA ASN A 138 13.92 0.11 17.63
C ASN A 138 15.45 0.27 17.78
N SER A 139 16.12 -0.75 18.33
CA SER A 139 17.57 -0.72 18.59
C SER A 139 18.46 -0.53 17.36
N LYS A 140 17.90 -0.65 16.15
CA LYS A 140 18.58 -0.42 14.86
C LYS A 140 18.23 0.94 14.23
N GLY A 141 17.48 1.79 14.93
CA GLY A 141 16.99 3.08 14.42
C GLY A 141 15.84 2.97 13.40
N ASN A 142 15.25 1.77 13.24
CA ASN A 142 14.09 1.57 12.38
C ASN A 142 12.80 1.76 13.16
N CYS A 143 11.69 2.09 12.48
CA CYS A 143 10.38 2.23 13.10
C CYS A 143 9.90 0.92 13.75
N ASP A 144 9.53 0.99 15.03
CA ASP A 144 8.66 0.04 15.72
C ASP A 144 7.21 0.53 15.59
N TYR A 145 6.43 -0.12 14.71
CA TYR A 145 5.06 0.29 14.40
C TYR A 145 4.10 0.16 15.58
N ASN A 146 4.38 -0.71 16.55
CA ASN A 146 3.54 -0.83 17.75
C ASN A 146 3.72 0.41 18.62
N LYS A 147 4.98 0.78 18.88
CA LYS A 147 5.30 1.98 19.65
C LYS A 147 4.83 3.24 18.94
N LEU A 148 4.98 3.31 17.61
CA LEU A 148 4.45 4.43 16.83
C LEU A 148 2.94 4.56 17.02
N TRP A 149 2.20 3.46 16.93
CA TRP A 149 0.75 3.52 17.17
C TRP A 149 0.43 4.04 18.57
N GLU A 150 1.08 3.50 19.61
CA GLU A 150 0.88 3.92 20.99
C GLU A 150 1.19 5.42 21.17
N SER A 151 2.33 5.89 20.65
CA SER A 151 2.70 7.30 20.69
C SER A 151 1.65 8.18 20.01
N LEU A 152 1.14 7.79 18.83
CA LEU A 152 0.17 8.58 18.07
C LEU A 152 -1.21 8.67 18.75
N VAL A 153 -1.67 7.58 19.36
CA VAL A 153 -2.95 7.56 20.07
C VAL A 153 -2.93 8.45 21.30
N ASN A 154 -1.79 8.47 22.00
CA ASN A 154 -1.60 9.21 23.26
C ASN A 154 -1.24 10.69 23.07
N ILE A 155 -1.24 11.22 21.84
CA ILE A 155 -1.05 12.66 21.60
C ILE A 155 -2.27 13.41 22.12
N GLU A 156 -2.14 14.10 23.26
CA GLU A 156 -3.20 14.93 23.86
C GLU A 156 -3.00 16.43 23.60
N ASP A 157 -1.78 16.83 23.22
CA ASP A 157 -1.38 18.21 22.99
C ASP A 157 -2.19 18.86 21.84
N GLN A 158 -3.06 19.82 22.21
CA GLN A 158 -3.95 20.49 21.25
C GLN A 158 -3.23 21.52 20.39
N GLU A 159 -2.13 22.11 20.87
CA GLU A 159 -1.33 23.08 20.12
C GLU A 159 -0.59 22.35 19.01
N PHE A 160 0.04 21.22 19.34
CA PHE A 160 0.68 20.35 18.37
C PHE A 160 -0.29 19.86 17.29
N ILE A 161 -1.48 19.38 17.68
CA ILE A 161 -2.51 18.93 16.73
C ILE A 161 -2.97 20.08 15.81
N SER A 162 -3.11 21.28 16.36
CA SER A 162 -3.48 22.47 15.59
C SER A 162 -2.38 22.86 14.60
N LEU A 163 -1.11 22.77 15.02
CA LEU A 163 0.04 23.00 14.17
C LEU A 163 0.10 22.00 13.01
N LEU A 164 -0.06 20.70 13.31
CA LEU A 164 -0.13 19.67 12.27
C LEU A 164 -1.25 19.96 11.27
N LYS A 165 -2.42 20.39 11.73
CA LYS A 165 -3.55 20.72 10.84
C LYS A 165 -3.24 21.88 9.90
N LEU A 166 -2.50 22.89 10.36
CA LEU A 166 -2.15 24.07 9.57
C LEU A 166 -0.98 23.81 8.61
N ASN A 167 0.09 23.19 9.11
CA ASN A 167 1.37 23.09 8.39
C ASN A 167 1.58 21.73 7.72
N TYR A 168 0.96 20.67 8.25
CA TYR A 168 1.17 19.28 7.83
C TYR A 168 -0.16 18.53 7.71
N TYR A 169 -1.09 19.09 6.94
CA TYR A 169 -2.49 18.63 6.89
C TYR A 169 -2.64 17.12 6.58
N ASN A 170 -1.81 16.56 5.70
CA ASN A 170 -1.86 15.12 5.39
C ASN A 170 -1.47 14.25 6.58
N LEU A 171 -0.40 14.62 7.29
CA LEU A 171 0.02 13.97 8.53
C LEU A 171 -1.10 14.03 9.57
N TYR A 172 -1.71 15.21 9.74
CA TYR A 172 -2.87 15.39 10.62
C TYR A 172 -4.04 14.47 10.27
N GLN A 173 -4.39 14.36 8.98
CA GLN A 173 -5.47 13.46 8.53
C GLN A 173 -5.14 12.00 8.83
N ASN A 174 -3.91 11.58 8.57
CA ASN A 174 -3.46 10.21 8.82
C ASN A 174 -3.49 9.87 10.32
N ILE A 175 -2.98 10.76 11.18
CA ILE A 175 -3.04 10.60 12.64
C ILE A 175 -4.50 10.59 13.12
N SER A 176 -5.34 11.47 12.58
CA SER A 176 -6.77 11.50 12.92
C SER A 176 -7.49 10.19 12.57
N ILE A 177 -7.11 9.55 11.47
CA ILE A 177 -7.62 8.23 11.10
C ILE A 177 -7.18 7.20 12.14
N ILE A 178 -5.90 7.18 12.53
CA ILE A 178 -5.39 6.26 13.58
C ILE A 178 -6.17 6.43 14.89
N LYS A 179 -6.35 7.66 15.38
CA LYS A 179 -7.09 7.94 16.61
C LYS A 179 -8.56 7.49 16.52
N LYS A 180 -9.26 7.85 15.44
CA LYS A 180 -10.66 7.43 15.22
C LYS A 180 -10.80 5.92 15.15
N ILE A 181 -9.85 5.25 14.52
CA ILE A 181 -9.82 3.80 14.43
C ILE A 181 -9.64 3.22 15.84
N ASN A 182 -8.67 3.73 16.61
CA ASN A 182 -8.34 3.32 17.98
C ASN A 182 -9.56 3.32 18.93
N ASP A 183 -10.43 4.31 18.76
CA ASP A 183 -11.55 4.53 19.69
C ASP A 183 -12.75 3.60 19.42
N ASN A 184 -12.95 3.12 18.19
CA ASN A 184 -14.15 2.35 17.85
C ASN A 184 -14.04 1.48 16.58
N MET A 185 -14.29 0.17 16.73
CA MET A 185 -14.36 -0.79 15.62
C MET A 185 -15.38 -0.42 14.53
N ARG A 186 -16.48 0.24 14.91
CA ARG A 186 -17.50 0.69 13.97
C ARG A 186 -16.96 1.75 13.01
N GLU A 187 -16.08 2.63 13.48
CA GLU A 187 -15.45 3.65 12.64
C GLU A 187 -14.44 3.02 11.67
N LEU A 188 -13.71 2.02 12.13
CA LEU A 188 -12.83 1.22 11.28
C LEU A 188 -13.59 0.50 10.15
N ASN A 189 -14.72 -0.16 10.47
CA ASN A 189 -15.55 -0.82 9.47
C ASN A 189 -16.14 0.19 8.48
N LYS A 190 -16.64 1.33 8.96
CA LYS A 190 -17.13 2.42 8.08
C LYS A 190 -16.02 2.95 7.16
N TYR A 191 -14.81 3.08 7.67
CA TYR A 191 -13.67 3.54 6.88
C TYR A 191 -13.33 2.54 5.76
N PHE A 192 -13.32 1.24 6.07
CA PHE A 192 -13.10 0.19 5.08
C PHE A 192 -14.21 0.09 4.03
N GLU A 193 -15.49 0.20 4.42
CA GLU A 193 -16.59 0.20 3.45
C GLU A 193 -16.51 1.39 2.51
N LYS A 194 -16.21 2.60 3.02
CA LYS A 194 -15.98 3.78 2.15
C LYS A 194 -14.82 3.59 1.17
N LEU A 195 -13.73 2.97 1.63
CA LEU A 195 -12.61 2.65 0.75
C LEU A 195 -13.00 1.62 -0.32
N LYS A 196 -13.74 0.58 0.06
CA LYS A 196 -14.24 -0.45 -0.86
C LYS A 196 -15.10 0.18 -1.96
N GLU A 197 -16.06 1.02 -1.58
CA GLU A 197 -16.92 1.75 -2.51
C GLU A 197 -16.09 2.64 -3.45
N SER A 198 -15.13 3.39 -2.89
CA SER A 198 -14.24 4.23 -3.70
C SER A 198 -13.41 3.44 -4.70
N TYR A 199 -12.88 2.28 -4.32
CA TYR A 199 -12.09 1.43 -5.22
C TYR A 199 -12.97 0.77 -6.28
N ALA A 200 -14.17 0.30 -5.92
CA ALA A 200 -15.11 -0.27 -6.88
C ALA A 200 -15.47 0.75 -7.98
N ILE A 201 -15.77 2.00 -7.59
CA ILE A 201 -16.05 3.07 -8.57
C ILE A 201 -14.87 3.28 -9.51
N ASP A 202 -13.65 3.30 -8.97
CA ASP A 202 -12.45 3.54 -9.78
C ASP A 202 -12.13 2.37 -10.72
N PHE A 203 -12.20 1.13 -10.23
CA PHE A 203 -11.98 -0.06 -11.06
C PHE A 203 -13.04 -0.22 -12.15
N MET A 204 -14.31 0.11 -11.87
CA MET A 204 -15.34 0.18 -12.90
C MET A 204 -15.00 1.22 -13.99
N ARG A 205 -14.50 2.40 -13.60
CA ARG A 205 -14.08 3.44 -14.54
C ARG A 205 -12.89 2.98 -15.39
N ILE A 206 -11.86 2.43 -14.75
CA ILE A 206 -10.68 1.86 -15.41
C ILE A 206 -11.09 0.78 -16.41
N TYR A 207 -11.96 -0.15 -16.02
CA TYR A 207 -12.41 -1.23 -16.90
C TYR A 207 -13.18 -0.71 -18.12
N ARG A 208 -14.02 0.32 -17.95
CA ARG A 208 -14.70 0.96 -19.10
C ARG A 208 -13.69 1.55 -20.08
N TYR A 209 -12.66 2.23 -19.58
CA TYR A 209 -11.59 2.78 -20.42
C TYR A 209 -10.81 1.66 -21.13
N ARG A 210 -10.51 0.55 -20.43
CA ARG A 210 -9.91 -0.64 -21.03
C ARG A 210 -10.70 -1.14 -22.23
N ASN A 211 -12.01 -1.27 -22.09
CA ASN A 211 -12.86 -1.73 -23.18
C ASN A 211 -12.87 -0.73 -24.35
N ILE A 212 -12.88 0.57 -24.06
CA ILE A 212 -12.81 1.58 -25.13
C ILE A 212 -11.48 1.48 -25.87
N ILE A 213 -10.34 1.40 -25.19
CA ILE A 213 -9.01 1.32 -25.83
C ILE A 213 -8.87 0.07 -26.70
N VAL A 214 -9.36 -1.08 -26.21
CA VAL A 214 -9.27 -2.36 -26.95
C VAL A 214 -10.15 -2.36 -28.20
N HIS A 215 -11.30 -1.68 -28.16
CA HIS A 215 -12.29 -1.73 -29.24
C HIS A 215 -12.32 -0.47 -30.13
N ASN A 216 -11.76 0.65 -29.70
CA ASN A 216 -11.77 1.93 -30.40
C ASN A 216 -10.41 2.65 -30.26
N SER A 217 -9.87 3.15 -31.38
CA SER A 217 -8.73 4.07 -31.38
C SER A 217 -9.21 5.50 -31.14
N SER A 218 -9.65 5.80 -29.92
CA SER A 218 -10.10 7.15 -29.54
C SER A 218 -9.12 7.81 -28.60
N ASN A 219 -8.84 9.10 -28.82
CA ASN A 219 -8.00 9.90 -27.93
C ASN A 219 -8.77 10.20 -26.63
N LEU A 220 -8.53 9.38 -25.59
CA LEU A 220 -9.28 9.41 -24.35
C LEU A 220 -8.75 10.51 -23.42
N ARG A 221 -9.60 11.51 -23.15
CA ARG A 221 -9.36 12.46 -22.06
C ARG A 221 -9.24 11.68 -20.74
N ASP A 222 -8.24 12.04 -19.94
CA ASP A 222 -7.88 11.45 -18.64
C ASP A 222 -7.15 10.11 -18.66
N LEU A 223 -6.78 9.56 -19.83
CA LEU A 223 -6.10 8.25 -19.86
C LEU A 223 -4.80 8.26 -19.06
N GLU A 224 -3.98 9.30 -19.17
CA GLU A 224 -2.73 9.43 -18.41
C GLU A 224 -2.94 9.42 -16.88
N TYR A 225 -4.00 10.09 -16.42
CA TYR A 225 -4.38 10.08 -15.01
C TYR A 225 -4.84 8.69 -14.55
N LEU A 226 -5.65 8.00 -15.36
CA LEU A 226 -6.10 6.65 -15.04
C LEU A 226 -4.96 5.64 -15.10
N THR A 227 -4.02 5.75 -16.05
CA THR A 227 -2.81 4.93 -16.11
C THR A 227 -1.97 5.12 -14.85
N THR A 228 -1.80 6.36 -14.40
CA THR A 228 -1.10 6.67 -13.13
C THR A 228 -1.78 6.00 -11.94
N ARG A 229 -3.11 6.07 -11.85
CA ARG A 229 -3.85 5.43 -10.75
C ARG A 229 -3.73 3.92 -10.79
N LEU A 230 -3.89 3.35 -11.98
CA LEU A 230 -3.77 1.92 -12.22
C LEU A 230 -2.37 1.40 -11.85
N GLU A 231 -1.32 2.15 -12.19
CA GLU A 231 0.05 1.87 -11.79
C GLU A 231 0.20 1.82 -10.27
N LYS A 232 -0.38 2.78 -9.53
CA LYS A 232 -0.37 2.76 -8.05
C LYS A 232 -1.02 1.49 -7.49
N TYR A 233 -2.10 1.02 -8.11
CA TYR A 233 -2.76 -0.24 -7.70
C TYR A 233 -1.90 -1.47 -7.98
N VAL A 234 -1.26 -1.51 -9.15
CA VAL A 234 -0.32 -2.59 -9.52
C VAL A 234 0.85 -2.64 -8.54
N TYR A 235 1.49 -1.50 -8.24
CA TYR A 235 2.58 -1.44 -7.27
C TYR A 235 2.14 -1.89 -5.89
N SER A 236 0.95 -1.47 -5.41
CA SER A 236 0.45 -1.89 -4.10
C SER A 236 0.30 -3.40 -4.01
N MET A 237 -0.29 -4.05 -5.02
CA MET A 237 -0.46 -5.50 -5.03
C MET A 237 0.87 -6.26 -5.17
N LEU A 238 1.77 -5.77 -6.02
CA LEU A 238 3.08 -6.40 -6.20
C LEU A 238 3.95 -6.29 -4.95
N SER A 239 3.94 -5.17 -4.23
CA SER A 239 4.65 -5.04 -2.94
C SER A 239 4.19 -6.09 -1.92
N VAL A 240 2.88 -6.38 -1.86
CA VAL A 240 2.35 -7.45 -0.99
C VAL A 240 2.87 -8.83 -1.43
N LEU A 241 2.86 -9.12 -2.73
CA LEU A 241 3.37 -10.38 -3.27
C LEU A 241 4.88 -10.55 -3.03
N ILE A 242 5.67 -9.48 -3.24
CA ILE A 242 7.11 -9.44 -2.97
C ILE A 242 7.38 -9.74 -1.49
N HIS A 243 6.66 -9.08 -0.58
CA HIS A 243 6.81 -9.30 0.86
C HIS A 243 6.60 -10.78 1.24
N HIS A 244 5.56 -11.42 0.70
CA HIS A 244 5.32 -12.84 0.93
C HIS A 244 6.37 -13.74 0.29
N ALA A 245 6.81 -13.43 -0.92
CA ALA A 245 7.81 -14.22 -1.64
C ALA A 245 9.18 -14.20 -0.96
N ILE A 246 9.60 -13.05 -0.43
CA ILE A 246 10.87 -12.91 0.33
C ILE A 246 10.80 -13.71 1.64
N ASN A 247 9.67 -13.66 2.35
CA ASN A 247 9.51 -14.34 3.64
C ASN A 247 9.25 -15.84 3.51
N ASN A 248 8.72 -16.31 2.38
CA ASN A 248 8.54 -17.73 2.10
C ASN A 248 8.52 -18.00 0.58
N HIS A 249 9.65 -18.50 0.07
CA HIS A 249 9.89 -18.73 -1.36
C HIS A 249 8.96 -19.77 -2.01
N THR A 250 8.35 -20.65 -1.22
CA THR A 250 7.44 -21.69 -1.73
C THR A 250 6.01 -21.17 -1.97
N ILE A 251 5.71 -19.95 -1.52
CA ILE A 251 4.40 -19.33 -1.67
C ILE A 251 4.27 -18.76 -3.09
N ASN A 252 3.23 -19.17 -3.81
CA ASN A 252 2.82 -18.60 -5.09
C ASN A 252 1.69 -17.57 -4.92
N ILE A 253 1.36 -16.84 -5.98
CA ILE A 253 0.33 -15.77 -5.96
C ILE A 253 -1.02 -16.33 -5.47
N LYS A 254 -1.41 -17.52 -5.94
CA LYS A 254 -2.62 -18.23 -5.52
C LYS A 254 -2.67 -18.43 -4.00
N ASN A 255 -1.58 -18.88 -3.39
CA ASN A 255 -1.47 -19.11 -1.95
C ASN A 255 -1.60 -17.80 -1.18
N VAL A 256 -1.00 -16.70 -1.65
CA VAL A 256 -1.15 -15.36 -1.03
C VAL A 256 -2.60 -14.90 -1.06
N ILE A 257 -3.29 -15.07 -2.19
CA ILE A 257 -4.68 -14.64 -2.33
C ILE A 257 -5.60 -15.42 -1.41
N PHE A 258 -5.44 -16.76 -1.36
CA PHE A 258 -6.25 -17.57 -0.45
C PHE A 258 -5.99 -17.28 1.02
N SER A 259 -4.72 -17.13 1.41
CA SER A 259 -4.38 -16.79 2.80
C SER A 259 -4.93 -15.42 3.20
N THR A 260 -4.83 -14.44 2.30
CA THR A 260 -5.34 -13.08 2.52
C THR A 260 -6.85 -13.07 2.65
N ASN A 261 -7.57 -13.72 1.72
CA ASN A 261 -9.04 -13.80 1.78
C ASN A 261 -9.50 -14.50 3.07
N LYS A 262 -8.88 -15.64 3.41
CA LYS A 262 -9.21 -16.36 4.65
C LYS A 262 -8.96 -15.53 5.90
N THR A 263 -7.85 -14.80 5.94
CA THR A 263 -7.51 -13.92 7.07
C THR A 263 -8.52 -12.78 7.19
N THR A 264 -8.89 -12.18 6.06
CA THR A 264 -9.88 -11.10 5.98
C THR A 264 -11.27 -11.56 6.43
N ASP A 265 -11.71 -12.74 6.00
CA ASP A 265 -12.99 -13.33 6.42
C ASP A 265 -13.01 -13.65 7.91
N ASN A 266 -11.89 -14.15 8.46
CA ASN A 266 -11.77 -14.39 9.90
C ASN A 266 -11.82 -13.08 10.69
N LEU A 267 -11.16 -12.02 10.20
CA LEU A 267 -11.19 -10.69 10.82
C LEU A 267 -12.61 -10.12 10.89
N LYS A 268 -13.41 -10.25 9.82
CA LYS A 268 -14.81 -9.82 9.79
C LYS A 268 -15.70 -10.57 10.78
N ARG A 269 -15.31 -11.79 11.16
CA ARG A 269 -16.02 -12.62 12.14
C ARG A 269 -15.53 -12.40 13.57
N SER A 270 -14.39 -11.73 13.77
CA SER A 270 -13.90 -11.39 15.10
C SER A 270 -14.89 -10.46 15.79
N LYS A 271 -15.29 -10.84 17.01
CA LYS A 271 -16.16 -10.02 17.86
C LYS A 271 -15.36 -9.06 18.76
N ASP A 272 -14.06 -9.30 18.93
CA ASP A 272 -13.19 -8.46 19.74
C ASP A 272 -12.33 -7.55 18.84
N TYR A 273 -12.43 -6.26 19.13
CA TYR A 273 -11.69 -5.19 18.50
C TYR A 273 -10.18 -5.31 18.74
N LYS A 274 -9.77 -5.74 19.95
CA LYS A 274 -8.36 -5.93 20.28
C LYS A 274 -7.75 -7.10 19.52
N ASP A 275 -8.50 -8.17 19.29
CA ASP A 275 -8.06 -9.30 18.46
C ASP A 275 -7.90 -8.89 17.00
N TYR A 276 -8.80 -8.06 16.47
CA TYR A 276 -8.72 -7.54 15.11
C TYR A 276 -7.49 -6.65 14.90
N ILE A 277 -7.23 -5.76 15.86
CA ILE A 277 -6.02 -4.96 15.93
C ILE A 277 -4.82 -5.90 16.00
N ASN A 278 -4.72 -6.77 17.00
CA ASN A 278 -3.57 -7.63 17.24
C ASN A 278 -3.25 -8.55 16.05
N ILE A 279 -4.24 -9.21 15.44
CA ILE A 279 -4.04 -10.06 14.26
C ILE A 279 -3.47 -9.26 13.09
N ARG A 280 -3.86 -7.98 12.95
CA ARG A 280 -3.28 -7.07 11.95
C ARG A 280 -1.90 -6.56 12.35
N TYR A 281 -1.64 -6.26 13.63
CA TYR A 281 -0.28 -5.96 14.15
C TYR A 281 0.68 -7.13 13.96
N TYR A 282 0.21 -8.36 14.05
CA TYR A 282 1.01 -9.56 13.77
C TYR A 282 1.46 -9.64 12.31
N LEU A 283 0.72 -9.05 11.36
CA LEU A 283 1.14 -8.89 9.96
C LEU A 283 2.07 -7.68 9.74
N LEU A 284 2.32 -6.87 10.78
CA LEU A 284 3.28 -5.75 10.76
C LEU A 284 4.70 -6.15 11.19
N LYS A 285 4.86 -7.32 11.82
CA LYS A 285 6.15 -7.97 12.06
C LYS A 285 6.70 -8.55 10.76
#